data_AF-A0A934HFJ2-F1
#
_entry.id   AF-A0A934HFJ2-F1
#
_cell.length_a   1.000
_cell.length_b   1.000
_cell.length_c   1.000
_cell.angle_alpha   90.00
_cell.angle_beta   90.00
_cell.angle_gamma   90.00
#
_symmetry.space_group_name_H-M   'P 1'
#
loop_
_entity.id
_entity.type
_entity.pdbx_description
1 polymer ?
#
loop_
_entity_poly.entity_id
_entity_poly.type
_entity_poly.pdbx_seq_one_letter_code
_entity_poly.pdbx_strand_id
1 'polypeptide(L)'
;MSSPVEPPAGYHDVSIPIEALLPPGLILGGGIAVLALIPHFVLHGGTSFLDMSPLGGGAFVVVLIGLLIAHELLHAVGWMLAGGFGWDQVSFGIDRKTLSPYTHIHAPMPARAYRIGAVLPGIVTGLLP
;
A
#
# COMPACT_ATOMS: atom_id res chain seq x y z
N MET A 1 -9.69 -4.92 26.69
CA MET A 1 -8.50 -5.67 26.26
C MET A 1 -8.85 -7.14 26.34
N SER A 2 -9.09 -7.79 25.19
CA SER A 2 -9.25 -9.24 25.14
C SER A 2 -7.94 -9.90 25.57
N SER A 3 -8.03 -10.93 26.40
CA SER A 3 -6.87 -11.72 26.85
C SER A 3 -6.05 -12.22 25.64
N PRO A 4 -4.71 -12.33 25.75
CA PRO A 4 -3.90 -12.92 24.69
C PRO A 4 -4.43 -14.33 24.39
N VAL A 5 -4.85 -14.57 23.15
CA VAL A 5 -5.23 -15.92 22.71
C VAL A 5 -3.95 -16.73 22.65
N GLU A 6 -3.90 -17.82 23.40
CA GLU A 6 -2.74 -18.71 23.39
C GLU A 6 -2.60 -19.32 21.98
N PRO A 7 -1.43 -19.22 21.34
CA PRO A 7 -1.26 -19.69 19.98
C PRO A 7 -1.47 -21.22 19.88
N PRO A 8 -2.04 -21.71 18.76
CA PRO A 8 -2.29 -23.14 18.59
C PRO A 8 -0.98 -23.95 18.53
N ALA A 9 -1.07 -25.25 18.82
CA ALA A 9 0.08 -26.16 18.70
C ALA A 9 0.69 -26.11 17.28
N GLY A 10 2.00 -25.89 17.19
CA GLY A 10 2.71 -25.71 15.92
C GLY A 10 2.72 -24.27 15.38
N TYR A 11 2.28 -23.28 16.16
CA TYR A 11 2.45 -21.87 15.81
C TYR A 11 3.93 -21.49 15.74
N HIS A 12 4.33 -20.93 14.60
CA HIS A 12 5.63 -20.31 14.41
C HIS A 12 5.40 -18.82 14.14
N ASP A 13 5.97 -17.98 15.00
CA ASP A 13 5.98 -16.54 14.75
C ASP A 13 6.88 -16.25 13.55
N VAL A 14 6.29 -15.66 12.52
CA VAL A 14 6.96 -15.23 11.29
C VAL A 14 6.86 -13.71 11.13
N SER A 15 6.61 -12.99 12.22
CA SER A 15 6.59 -11.53 12.21
C SER A 15 7.96 -10.97 11.80
N ILE A 16 7.93 -10.01 10.89
CA ILE A 16 9.12 -9.30 10.41
C ILE A 16 8.90 -7.83 10.77
N PRO A 17 9.88 -7.16 11.41
CA PRO A 17 9.77 -5.73 11.68
C PRO A 17 9.65 -4.95 10.36
N ILE A 18 8.82 -3.90 10.35
CA ILE A 18 8.56 -3.10 9.14
C ILE A 18 9.84 -2.52 8.53
N GLU A 19 10.83 -2.22 9.38
CA GLU A 19 12.13 -1.72 8.96
C GLU A 19 12.90 -2.72 8.08
N ALA A 20 12.72 -4.03 8.31
CA ALA A 20 13.31 -5.06 7.46
C ALA A 20 12.57 -5.24 6.12
N LEU A 21 11.33 -4.77 6.01
CA LEU A 21 10.56 -4.77 4.77
C LEU A 21 10.85 -3.55 3.89
N LEU A 22 11.51 -2.51 4.43
CA LEU A 22 11.79 -1.29 3.68
C LEU A 22 12.72 -1.53 2.46
N PRO A 23 13.89 -2.19 2.57
CA PRO A 23 14.74 -2.42 1.40
C PRO A 23 14.06 -3.19 0.25
N PRO A 24 13.42 -4.36 0.47
CA PRO A 24 12.74 -5.07 -0.62
C PRO A 24 11.53 -4.28 -1.14
N GLY A 25 10.81 -3.55 -0.27
CA GLY A 25 9.73 -2.65 -0.68
C GLY A 25 10.20 -1.54 -1.62
N LEU A 26 11.34 -0.91 -1.32
CA LEU A 26 11.95 0.12 -2.17
C LEU A 26 12.45 -0.46 -3.50
N ILE A 27 13.00 -1.67 -3.51
CA ILE A 27 13.42 -2.34 -4.75
C ILE A 27 12.21 -2.62 -5.64
N LEU A 28 11.14 -3.18 -5.08
CA LEU A 28 9.93 -3.47 -5.82
C LEU A 28 9.27 -2.18 -6.36
N GLY A 29 9.06 -1.20 -5.48
CA GLY A 29 8.46 0.08 -5.84
C GLY A 29 9.29 0.86 -6.86
N GLY A 30 10.61 0.91 -6.66
CA GLY A 30 11.55 1.53 -7.61
C GLY A 30 11.56 0.83 -8.96
N GLY A 31 11.51 -0.52 -8.98
CA GLY A 31 11.41 -1.29 -10.21
C GLY A 31 10.12 -0.99 -10.99
N ILE A 32 8.97 -0.93 -10.31
CA ILE A 32 7.69 -0.55 -10.92
C ILE A 32 7.75 0.89 -11.45
N ALA A 33 8.32 1.82 -10.68
CA ALA A 33 8.47 3.21 -11.11
C ALA A 33 9.35 3.34 -12.36
N VAL A 34 10.48 2.64 -12.42
CA VAL A 34 11.36 2.62 -13.60
C VAL A 34 10.63 2.04 -14.82
N LEU A 35 9.87 0.95 -14.62
CA LEU A 35 9.07 0.34 -15.68
C LEU A 35 8.03 1.30 -16.25
N ALA A 36 7.44 2.17 -15.42
CA ALA A 36 6.48 3.20 -15.86
C ALA A 36 7.17 4.42 -16.50
N LEU A 37 8.30 4.87 -15.93
CA LEU A 37 8.99 6.08 -16.37
C LEU A 37 9.73 5.90 -17.69
N ILE A 38 10.26 4.71 -17.99
CA ILE A 38 10.97 4.47 -19.26
C ILE A 38 10.05 4.71 -20.47
N PRO A 39 8.87 4.07 -20.59
CA PRO A 39 7.93 4.36 -21.68
C PRO A 39 7.53 5.82 -21.72
N HIS A 40 7.28 6.44 -20.57
CA HIS A 40 6.92 7.87 -20.50
C HIS A 40 8.02 8.74 -21.13
N PHE A 41 9.27 8.54 -20.75
CA PHE A 41 10.39 9.32 -21.31
C PHE A 41 10.60 9.07 -22.81
N VAL A 42 10.38 7.83 -23.28
CA VAL A 42 10.47 7.51 -24.71
C VAL A 42 9.37 8.21 -25.53
N LEU A 43 8.16 8.31 -24.98
CA LEU A 43 7.00 8.88 -25.69
C LEU A 43 6.90 10.41 -25.57
N HIS A 44 7.28 10.96 -24.43
CA HIS A 44 7.04 12.38 -24.09
C HIS A 44 8.32 13.21 -23.91
N GLY A 45 9.50 12.58 -23.92
CA GLY A 45 10.77 13.25 -23.68
C GLY A 45 11.01 13.58 -22.20
N GLY A 46 12.23 14.05 -21.89
CA GLY A 46 12.70 14.26 -20.52
C GLY A 46 12.23 15.52 -19.81
N THR A 47 11.78 16.54 -20.55
CA THR A 47 11.50 17.87 -19.98
C THR A 47 10.09 18.01 -19.41
N SER A 48 9.19 17.05 -19.68
CA SER A 48 7.78 17.10 -19.28
C SER A 48 7.55 17.32 -17.78
N PHE A 49 8.48 16.87 -16.93
CA PHE A 49 8.42 17.06 -15.48
C PHE A 49 8.95 18.43 -15.03
N LEU A 50 9.88 19.03 -15.79
CA LEU A 50 10.49 20.31 -15.48
C LEU A 50 9.65 21.49 -15.98
N ASP A 51 8.81 21.26 -16.99
CA ASP A 51 7.95 22.27 -17.60
C ASP A 51 6.60 22.46 -16.87
N MET A 52 6.44 21.86 -15.68
CA MET A 52 5.19 21.96 -14.90
C MET A 52 5.01 23.35 -14.28
N SER A 53 3.86 23.98 -14.53
CA SER A 53 3.50 25.23 -13.84
C SER A 53 3.26 25.00 -12.34
N PRO A 54 3.39 26.03 -11.48
CA PRO A 54 3.11 25.89 -10.05
C PRO A 54 1.71 25.34 -9.74
N LEU A 55 0.71 25.74 -10.53
CA LEU A 55 -0.66 25.22 -10.41
C LEU A 55 -0.72 23.73 -10.79
N GLY A 56 -0.04 23.33 -11.87
CA GLY A 56 0.06 21.93 -12.28
C GLY A 56 0.78 21.07 -11.25
N GLY A 57 1.89 21.57 -10.69
CA GLY A 57 2.61 20.92 -9.60
C GLY A 57 1.76 20.76 -8.35
N GLY A 58 1.03 21.80 -7.95
CA GLY A 58 0.10 21.74 -6.82
C GLY A 58 -1.01 20.72 -7.02
N ALA A 59 -1.65 20.71 -8.20
CA ALA A 59 -2.68 19.74 -8.54
C ALA A 59 -2.15 18.30 -8.51
N PHE A 60 -0.94 18.08 -9.04
CA PHE A 60 -0.28 16.78 -9.02
C PHE A 60 -0.08 16.25 -7.60
N VAL A 61 0.42 17.08 -6.67
CA VAL A 61 0.60 16.68 -5.27
C VAL A 61 -0.73 16.30 -4.61
N VAL A 62 -1.80 17.07 -4.85
CA VAL A 62 -3.14 16.76 -4.32
C VAL A 62 -3.65 15.42 -4.83
N VAL A 63 -3.51 15.16 -6.13
CA VAL A 63 -3.91 13.88 -6.74
C VAL A 63 -3.08 12.72 -6.17
N LEU A 64 -1.77 12.89 -6.02
CA LEU A 64 -0.91 11.87 -5.41
C LEU A 64 -1.33 11.52 -3.98
N ILE A 65 -1.64 12.52 -3.15
CA ILE A 65 -2.13 12.29 -1.79
C ILE A 65 -3.48 11.56 -1.82
N GLY A 66 -4.39 11.96 -2.72
CA GLY A 66 -5.66 11.27 -2.92
C GLY A 66 -5.50 9.80 -3.32
N LEU A 67 -4.58 9.51 -4.23
CA LEU A 67 -4.24 8.15 -4.66
C LEU A 67 -3.62 7.33 -3.52
N LEU A 68 -2.78 7.93 -2.68
CA LEU A 68 -2.21 7.27 -1.51
C LEU A 68 -3.30 6.86 -0.51
N ILE A 69 -4.25 7.77 -0.24
CA ILE A 69 -5.41 7.46 0.61
C ILE A 69 -6.26 6.35 -0.03
N ALA A 70 -6.53 6.43 -1.33
CA ALA A 70 -7.28 5.41 -2.05
C ALA A 70 -6.57 4.04 -2.02
N HIS A 71 -5.24 4.01 -2.10
CA HIS A 71 -4.43 2.79 -2.01
C HIS A 71 -4.63 2.09 -0.67
N GLU A 72 -4.51 2.81 0.45
CA GLU A 72 -4.74 2.25 1.78
C GLU A 72 -6.21 1.82 1.97
N LEU A 73 -7.16 2.59 1.45
CA LEU A 73 -8.58 2.22 1.50
C LEU A 73 -8.86 0.91 0.74
N LEU A 74 -8.20 0.69 -0.39
CA LEU A 74 -8.35 -0.53 -1.18
C LEU A 74 -7.82 -1.75 -0.45
N HIS A 75 -6.73 -1.64 0.31
CA HIS A 75 -6.28 -2.73 1.19
C HIS A 75 -7.40 -3.11 2.19
N ALA A 76 -7.99 -2.12 2.86
CA ALA A 76 -9.08 -2.34 3.80
C ALA A 76 -10.30 -2.99 3.14
N VAL A 77 -10.77 -2.44 2.01
CA VAL A 77 -11.90 -3.01 1.25
C VAL A 77 -11.61 -4.45 0.80
N GLY A 78 -10.39 -4.71 0.31
CA GLY A 78 -9.97 -6.04 -0.10
C GLY A 78 -10.01 -7.06 1.03
N TRP A 79 -9.53 -6.68 2.22
CA TRP A 79 -9.61 -7.54 3.40
C TRP A 79 -11.04 -7.72 3.92
N MET A 80 -11.85 -6.65 3.94
CA MET A 80 -13.25 -6.74 4.34
C MET A 80 -14.04 -7.70 3.45
N LEU A 81 -13.88 -7.59 2.12
CA LEU A 81 -14.58 -8.45 1.16
C LEU A 81 -14.05 -9.90 1.19
N ALA A 82 -12.72 -10.09 1.28
CA ALA A 82 -12.12 -11.42 1.21
C ALA A 82 -12.13 -12.18 2.55
N GLY A 83 -12.18 -11.46 3.67
CA GLY A 83 -12.10 -11.98 5.04
C GLY A 83 -13.38 -11.80 5.85
N GLY A 84 -14.37 -11.04 5.37
CA GLY A 84 -15.64 -10.82 6.05
C GLY A 84 -15.54 -9.87 7.25
N PHE A 85 -14.63 -8.89 7.20
CA PHE A 85 -14.40 -7.96 8.31
C PHE A 85 -15.29 -6.71 8.23
N GLY A 86 -15.62 -6.15 9.38
CA GLY A 86 -16.28 -4.85 9.53
C GLY A 86 -15.30 -3.67 9.57
N TRP A 87 -15.80 -2.46 9.35
CA TRP A 87 -15.00 -1.22 9.44
C TRP A 87 -14.45 -0.96 10.84
N ASP A 88 -15.14 -1.44 11.87
CA ASP A 88 -14.72 -1.38 13.27
C ASP A 88 -13.43 -2.16 13.56
N GLN A 89 -13.02 -3.04 12.64
CA GLN A 89 -11.81 -3.86 12.75
C GLN A 89 -10.63 -3.30 11.94
N VAL A 90 -10.85 -2.24 11.16
CA VAL A 90 -9.84 -1.61 10.30
C VAL A 90 -9.19 -0.45 11.04
N SER A 91 -7.87 -0.33 10.95
CA SER A 91 -7.16 0.89 11.34
C SER A 91 -6.19 1.38 10.30
N PHE A 92 -6.12 2.70 10.21
CA PHE A 92 -5.21 3.44 9.36
C PHE A 92 -4.21 4.22 10.21
N GLY A 93 -3.02 4.44 9.69
CA GLY A 93 -2.02 5.27 10.33
C GLY A 93 -0.85 5.59 9.44
N ILE A 94 0.15 6.24 10.03
CA ILE A 94 1.45 6.50 9.42
C ILE A 94 2.51 6.00 10.40
N ASP A 95 3.38 5.11 9.95
CA ASP A 95 4.53 4.70 10.74
C ASP A 95 5.54 5.85 10.76
N ARG A 96 5.90 6.33 11.96
CA ARG A 96 6.75 7.52 12.10
C ARG A 96 8.21 7.27 11.72
N LYS A 97 8.67 6.01 11.76
CA LYS A 97 10.06 5.66 11.46
C LYS A 97 10.30 5.60 9.95
N THR A 98 9.38 4.99 9.23
CA THR A 98 9.45 4.78 7.78
C THR A 98 8.65 5.81 6.98
N LEU A 99 7.84 6.63 7.65
CA LEU A 99 6.86 7.57 7.06
C LEU A 99 5.87 6.90 6.11
N SER A 100 5.74 5.57 6.19
CA SER A 100 4.84 4.81 5.33
C SER A 100 3.42 4.90 5.91
N PRO A 101 2.42 5.27 5.10
CA PRO A 101 1.04 5.02 5.50
C PRO A 101 0.83 3.51 5.61
N TYR A 102 -0.10 3.12 6.47
CA TYR A 102 -0.49 1.73 6.59
C TYR A 102 -1.97 1.62 6.88
N THR A 103 -2.52 0.47 6.50
CA THR A 103 -3.78 -0.04 7.00
C THR A 103 -3.63 -1.49 7.43
N HIS A 104 -4.43 -1.92 8.41
CA HIS A 104 -4.49 -3.33 8.82
C HIS A 104 -5.79 -3.68 9.53
N ILE A 105 -6.04 -4.98 9.63
CA ILE A 105 -7.13 -5.57 10.41
C ILE A 105 -6.59 -5.99 11.79
N HIS A 106 -7.26 -5.55 12.85
CA HIS A 106 -6.90 -5.89 14.25
C HIS A 106 -7.48 -7.22 14.75
N ALA A 107 -7.83 -8.11 13.84
CA ALA A 107 -8.40 -9.42 14.13
C ALA A 107 -7.61 -10.52 13.40
N PRO A 108 -7.62 -11.77 13.89
CA PRO A 108 -7.02 -12.89 13.19
C PRO A 108 -7.58 -13.02 11.77
N MET A 109 -6.69 -13.08 10.77
CA MET A 109 -7.06 -13.09 9.36
C MET A 109 -6.51 -14.32 8.64
N PRO A 110 -7.34 -15.01 7.82
CA PRO A 110 -6.85 -16.08 6.96
C PRO A 110 -5.82 -15.55 5.96
N ALA A 111 -4.73 -16.30 5.75
CA ALA A 111 -3.65 -15.91 4.84
C ALA A 111 -4.14 -15.62 3.40
N ARG A 112 -5.21 -16.31 2.94
CA ARG A 112 -5.83 -16.03 1.65
C ARG A 112 -6.42 -14.63 1.58
N ALA A 113 -7.18 -14.22 2.59
CA ALA A 113 -7.77 -12.89 2.66
C ALA A 113 -6.67 -11.82 2.71
N TYR A 114 -5.65 -12.04 3.53
CA TYR A 114 -4.48 -11.15 3.63
C TYR A 114 -3.85 -10.90 2.26
N ARG A 115 -3.54 -11.96 1.50
CA ARG A 115 -2.95 -11.85 0.15
C ARG A 115 -3.83 -11.08 -0.83
N ILE A 116 -5.15 -11.30 -0.80
CA ILE A 116 -6.07 -10.60 -1.70
C ILE A 116 -6.06 -9.10 -1.42
N GLY A 117 -6.25 -8.69 -0.16
CA GLY A 117 -6.22 -7.28 0.19
C GLY A 117 -4.84 -6.66 0.00
N ALA A 118 -3.74 -7.41 0.19
CA ALA A 118 -2.38 -6.91 -0.05
C ALA A 118 -2.09 -6.63 -1.54
N VAL A 119 -2.65 -7.40 -2.46
CA VAL A 119 -2.41 -7.22 -3.90
C VAL A 119 -3.40 -6.24 -4.55
N LEU A 120 -4.59 -6.09 -3.99
CA LEU A 120 -5.69 -5.33 -4.60
C LEU A 120 -5.32 -3.89 -5.00
N PRO A 121 -4.64 -3.08 -4.16
CA PRO A 121 -4.30 -1.71 -4.56
C PRO A 121 -3.35 -1.65 -5.74
N GLY A 122 -2.35 -2.55 -5.79
CA GLY A 122 -1.42 -2.63 -6.91
C GLY A 122 -2.13 -2.92 -8.25
N ILE A 123 -3.23 -3.67 -8.23
CA ILE A 123 -4.07 -3.89 -9.41
C ILE A 123 -4.88 -2.63 -9.73
N VAL A 124 -5.63 -2.10 -8.75
CA VAL A 124 -6.62 -1.04 -8.99
C VAL A 124 -5.97 0.31 -9.25
N THR A 125 -4.99 0.73 -8.46
CA THR A 125 -4.32 2.03 -8.63
C THR A 125 -3.10 1.96 -9.54
N GLY A 126 -2.62 0.75 -9.87
CA GLY A 126 -1.40 0.56 -10.67
C GLY A 126 -1.65 0.13 -12.11
N LEU A 127 -2.69 -0.66 -12.39
CA LEU A 127 -2.97 -1.17 -13.74
C LEU A 127 -4.12 -0.45 -14.45
N LEU A 128 -5.05 0.15 -13.69
CA LEU A 128 -6.14 0.92 -14.28
C LEU A 128 -5.68 2.37 -14.51
N PRO A 129 -6.01 2.97 -15.66
CA PRO A 129 -5.65 4.34 -16.00
C PRO A 129 -6.43 5.38 -15.18
#